data_AF-A0A1Q7B8E8-F1
#
_entry.id   AF-A0A1Q7B8E8-F1
#
_cell.length_a   1.000
_cell.length_b   1.000
_cell.length_c   1.000
_cell.angle_alpha   90.00
_cell.angle_beta   90.00
_cell.angle_gamma   90.00
#
_symmetry.space_group_name_H-M   'P 1'
#
loop_
_entity.id
_entity.type
_entity.pdbx_description
1 polymer ?
#
loop_
_entity_poly.entity_id
_entity_poly.type
_entity_poly.pdbx_seq_one_letter_code
_entity_poly.pdbx_strand_id
1 'polypeptide(L)'
;MVGANYGTATGSSSDMQMDWGTLVPLWFIQKERKLKPKILIVTPSREIPLRKNFVLGQLLGRLMSKDRKRKFVFIASADQAHAHSRTGPYGFSRAAQKYDDFVLGAIRDNNLKRILRLKPKFIEDAKPDSLWQMAILAGINEVVPLRSQLLSYQVPSYYGMACAGFKPN
;
A
#
# COMPACT_ATOMS: atom_id res chain seq x y z
N MET A 1 17.37 10.73 15.48
CA MET A 1 16.81 9.43 15.07
C MET A 1 15.99 8.93 16.23
N VAL A 2 14.66 9.06 16.19
CA VAL A 2 13.80 8.45 17.21
C VAL A 2 13.59 7.01 16.76
N GLY A 3 14.26 6.07 17.42
CA GLY A 3 14.03 4.65 17.18
C GLY A 3 12.75 4.24 17.89
N ALA A 4 11.79 3.65 17.17
CA ALA A 4 10.77 2.85 17.80
C ALA A 4 11.47 1.63 18.40
N ASN A 5 11.63 1.59 19.72
CA ASN A 5 12.20 0.44 20.41
C ASN A 5 11.12 -0.23 21.23
N TYR A 6 11.07 -1.55 21.16
CA TYR A 6 10.24 -2.37 22.03
C TYR A 6 11.01 -2.53 23.34
N GLY A 7 10.34 -2.62 24.49
CA GLY A 7 11.00 -2.70 25.80
C GLY A 7 12.11 -3.77 25.88
N THR A 8 12.06 -4.79 25.01
CA THR A 8 13.14 -5.75 24.77
C THR A 8 13.31 -6.06 23.26
N ALA A 9 14.50 -6.53 22.85
CA ALA A 9 14.80 -6.92 21.45
C ALA A 9 14.27 -8.30 21.05
N THR A 10 13.92 -9.16 22.03
CA THR A 10 13.41 -10.52 21.83
C THR A 10 12.51 -10.94 23.00
N GLY A 11 11.80 -12.06 22.85
CA GLY A 11 10.96 -12.65 23.91
C GLY A 11 9.53 -12.09 23.93
N SER A 12 8.72 -12.55 24.87
CA SER A 12 7.29 -12.17 24.98
C SER A 12 7.08 -10.67 25.26
N SER A 13 8.05 -9.99 25.86
CA SER A 13 8.02 -8.55 26.10
C SER A 13 8.45 -7.70 24.89
N SER A 14 8.91 -8.35 23.81
CA SER A 14 9.17 -7.71 22.52
C SER A 14 7.89 -7.75 21.69
N ASP A 15 6.88 -7.01 22.17
CA ASP A 15 5.54 -7.00 21.59
C ASP A 15 5.21 -5.60 21.04
N MET A 16 4.49 -5.56 19.92
CA MET A 16 4.09 -4.34 19.23
C MET A 16 2.59 -4.37 18.95
N GLN A 17 1.89 -3.34 19.44
CA GLN A 17 0.50 -3.12 19.03
C GLN A 17 0.43 -2.83 17.53
N MET A 18 -0.42 -3.59 16.84
CA MET A 18 -0.68 -3.40 15.41
C MET A 18 -1.93 -2.55 15.22
N ASP A 19 -1.88 -1.62 14.27
CA ASP A 19 -3.03 -0.81 13.88
C ASP A 19 -3.99 -1.57 12.95
N TRP A 20 -5.13 -0.95 12.66
CA TRP A 20 -6.13 -1.53 11.74
C TRP A 20 -5.57 -1.69 10.33
N GLY A 21 -4.69 -0.79 9.88
CA GLY A 21 -4.04 -0.85 8.57
C GLY A 21 -3.23 -2.14 8.41
N THR A 22 -2.69 -2.66 9.50
CA THR A 22 -1.98 -3.95 9.54
C THR A 22 -2.94 -5.11 9.75
N LEU A 23 -3.87 -5.00 10.71
CA LEU A 23 -4.72 -6.12 11.14
C LEU A 23 -5.80 -6.50 10.11
N VAL A 24 -6.42 -5.54 9.44
CA VAL A 24 -7.50 -5.80 8.46
C VAL A 24 -7.03 -6.68 7.30
N PRO A 25 -5.93 -6.38 6.57
CA PRO A 25 -5.47 -7.27 5.50
C PRO A 25 -4.97 -8.62 6.05
N LEU A 26 -4.31 -8.64 7.22
CA LEU A 26 -3.85 -9.88 7.84
C LEU A 26 -5.00 -10.81 8.26
N TRP A 27 -6.15 -10.25 8.62
CA TRP A 27 -7.34 -11.02 8.92
C TRP A 27 -7.73 -11.94 7.76
N PHE A 28 -7.71 -11.46 6.51
CA PHE A 28 -7.98 -12.30 5.33
C PHE A 28 -6.92 -13.39 5.14
N ILE A 29 -5.66 -13.13 5.46
CA ILE A 29 -4.58 -14.12 5.34
C ILE A 29 -4.72 -15.23 6.40
N GLN A 30 -4.98 -14.84 7.65
CA GLN A 30 -5.01 -15.78 8.76
C GLN A 30 -6.35 -16.49 8.90
N LYS A 31 -7.48 -15.78 8.71
CA LYS A 31 -8.81 -16.32 8.88
C LYS A 31 -9.30 -17.03 7.63
N GLU A 32 -9.29 -16.35 6.48
CA GLU A 32 -9.85 -16.89 5.24
C GLU A 32 -8.90 -17.87 4.54
N ARG A 33 -7.59 -17.56 4.50
CA ARG A 33 -6.60 -18.46 3.89
C ARG A 33 -5.98 -19.47 4.86
N LYS A 34 -6.19 -19.31 6.17
CA LYS A 34 -5.60 -20.16 7.22
C LYS A 34 -4.07 -20.24 7.14
N LEU A 35 -3.43 -19.19 6.64
CA LEU A 35 -1.98 -19.11 6.51
C LEU A 35 -1.36 -18.44 7.74
N LYS A 36 -0.20 -18.94 8.18
CA LYS A 36 0.60 -18.36 9.27
C LYS A 36 2.01 -18.01 8.79
N PRO A 37 2.17 -17.03 7.88
CA PRO A 37 3.48 -16.64 7.37
C PRO A 37 4.29 -15.88 8.43
N LYS A 38 5.60 -15.80 8.23
CA LYS A 38 6.40 -14.78 8.91
C LYS A 38 6.04 -13.41 8.35
N ILE A 39 5.79 -12.44 9.23
CA ILE A 39 5.33 -11.10 8.86
C ILE A 39 6.49 -10.12 9.03
N LEU A 40 6.69 -9.27 8.03
CA LEU A 40 7.55 -8.10 8.11
C LEU A 40 6.67 -6.88 7.91
N ILE A 41 6.60 -6.02 8.92
CA ILE A 41 5.84 -4.77 8.86
C ILE A 41 6.77 -3.67 8.34
N VAL A 42 6.31 -2.94 7.32
CA VAL A 42 7.01 -1.79 6.75
C VAL A 42 6.07 -0.59 6.80
N THR A 43 6.48 0.48 7.46
CA THR A 43 5.68 1.69 7.66
C THR A 43 6.24 2.85 6.83
N PRO A 44 5.73 3.10 5.62
CA PRO A 44 6.17 4.26 4.85
C PRO A 44 5.71 5.55 5.54
N SER A 45 6.59 6.55 5.60
CA SER A 45 6.25 7.88 6.11
C SER A 45 5.78 8.80 4.97
N ARG A 46 4.79 9.64 5.28
CA ARG A 46 4.28 10.66 4.35
C ARG A 46 5.31 11.74 4.00
N GLU A 47 6.29 11.93 4.89
CA GLU A 47 7.39 12.90 4.75
C GLU A 47 8.48 12.41 3.79
N ILE A 48 8.50 11.11 3.48
CA ILE A 48 9.47 10.53 2.55
C ILE A 48 8.96 10.72 1.11
N PRO A 49 9.74 11.36 0.22
CA PRO A 49 9.35 11.52 -1.17
C PRO A 49 9.01 10.19 -1.83
N LEU A 50 7.94 10.15 -2.64
CA LEU A 50 7.47 8.93 -3.31
C LEU A 50 8.57 8.21 -4.09
N ARG A 51 9.50 8.96 -4.69
CA ARG A 51 10.63 8.39 -5.42
C ARG A 51 11.56 7.56 -4.51
N LYS A 52 11.74 7.95 -3.24
CA LYS A 52 12.53 7.14 -2.28
C LYS A 52 11.80 5.85 -1.92
N ASN A 53 10.48 5.89 -1.72
CA ASN A 53 9.66 4.70 -1.53
C ASN A 53 9.69 3.77 -2.76
N PHE A 54 9.67 4.33 -3.97
CA PHE A 54 9.87 3.56 -5.21
C PHE A 54 11.24 2.86 -5.25
N VAL A 55 12.32 3.57 -4.90
CA VAL A 55 13.67 2.98 -4.84
C VAL A 55 13.74 1.88 -3.77
N LEU A 56 13.10 2.06 -2.62
CA LEU A 56 12.95 1.01 -1.60
C LEU A 56 12.25 -0.22 -2.19
N GLY A 57 11.16 -0.02 -2.93
CA GLY A 57 10.47 -1.09 -3.65
C GLY A 57 11.38 -1.85 -4.61
N GLN A 58 12.19 -1.15 -5.40
CA GLN A 58 13.16 -1.78 -6.30
C GLN A 58 14.19 -2.62 -5.52
N LEU A 59 14.67 -2.12 -4.38
CA LEU A 59 15.59 -2.86 -3.53
C LEU A 59 14.95 -4.14 -2.98
N LEU A 60 13.73 -4.04 -2.45
CA LEU A 60 12.96 -5.19 -1.96
C LEU A 60 12.74 -6.20 -3.08
N GLY A 61 12.32 -5.76 -4.27
CA GLY A 61 12.16 -6.62 -5.45
C GLY A 61 13.43 -7.42 -5.76
N ARG A 62 14.59 -6.74 -5.84
CA ARG A 62 15.87 -7.41 -6.11
C ARG A 62 16.25 -8.42 -5.03
N LEU A 63 16.01 -8.10 -3.76
CA LEU A 63 16.30 -9.00 -2.64
C LEU A 63 15.41 -10.24 -2.68
N MET A 64 14.10 -10.06 -2.86
CA MET A 64 13.13 -11.15 -2.94
C MET A 64 13.40 -12.07 -4.13
N SER A 65 13.76 -11.53 -5.30
CA SER A 65 14.07 -12.34 -6.50
C SER A 65 15.34 -13.18 -6.40
N LYS A 66 16.28 -12.80 -5.51
CA LYS A 66 17.53 -13.55 -5.31
C LYS A 66 17.36 -14.73 -4.35
N ASP A 67 16.37 -14.69 -3.46
CA ASP A 67 16.10 -15.77 -2.52
C ASP A 67 15.26 -16.87 -3.19
N ARG A 68 15.90 -18.01 -3.47
CA ARG A 68 15.26 -19.18 -4.10
C ARG A 68 14.56 -20.11 -3.12
N LYS A 69 14.66 -19.86 -1.82
CA LYS A 69 14.14 -20.76 -0.76
C LYS A 69 12.79 -20.27 -0.24
N ARG A 70 12.55 -18.96 -0.24
CA ARG A 70 11.35 -18.34 0.31
C ARG A 70 10.41 -17.84 -0.77
N LYS A 71 9.12 -17.87 -0.48
CA LYS A 71 8.08 -17.21 -1.28
C LYS A 71 7.68 -15.93 -0.56
N PHE A 72 7.62 -14.83 -1.32
CA PHE A 72 7.27 -13.53 -0.78
C PHE A 72 5.93 -13.06 -1.34
N VAL A 73 5.16 -12.39 -0.50
CA VAL A 73 3.96 -11.64 -0.88
C VAL A 73 4.13 -10.25 -0.31
N PHE A 74 3.94 -9.23 -1.14
CA PHE A 74 3.89 -7.84 -0.70
C PHE A 74 2.44 -7.39 -0.63
N ILE A 75 2.03 -6.83 0.50
CA ILE A 75 0.69 -6.27 0.71
C ILE A 75 0.85 -4.76 0.87
N ALA A 76 0.38 -4.01 -0.13
CA ALA A 76 0.22 -2.56 -0.02
C ALA A 76 -1.13 -2.27 0.65
N SER A 77 -1.19 -2.33 1.98
CA SER A 77 -2.42 -1.99 2.71
C SER A 77 -2.72 -0.50 2.57
N ALA A 78 -3.87 -0.16 2.00
CA ALA A 78 -4.11 1.16 1.46
C ALA A 78 -5.59 1.44 1.18
N ASP A 79 -6.07 2.59 1.64
CA ASP A 79 -7.30 3.21 1.18
C ASP A 79 -6.97 4.37 0.21
N GLN A 80 -7.83 4.55 -0.78
CA GLN A 80 -7.66 5.56 -1.82
C GLN A 80 -8.06 6.95 -1.30
N ALA A 81 -8.64 7.83 -2.12
CA ALA A 81 -9.01 9.16 -1.66
C ALA A 81 -10.04 9.11 -0.51
N HIS A 82 -9.98 10.08 0.41
CA HIS A 82 -10.83 10.14 1.61
C HIS A 82 -11.85 11.29 1.60
N ALA A 83 -11.91 12.06 0.50
CA ALA A 83 -12.76 13.24 0.40
C ALA A 83 -14.01 13.03 -0.50
N HIS A 84 -14.65 11.86 -0.40
CA HIS A 84 -15.84 11.52 -1.22
C HIS A 84 -17.18 12.01 -0.64
N SER A 85 -17.23 12.43 0.63
CA SER A 85 -18.49 12.80 1.29
C SER A 85 -18.43 14.18 1.94
N ARG A 86 -19.46 15.02 1.71
CA ARG A 86 -19.61 16.33 2.37
C ARG A 86 -19.75 16.21 3.88
N THR A 87 -20.37 15.13 4.35
CA THR A 87 -20.57 14.84 5.78
C THR A 87 -19.44 13.98 6.37
N GLY A 88 -18.49 13.54 5.53
CA GLY A 88 -17.33 12.79 5.99
C GLY A 88 -16.32 13.67 6.74
N PRO A 89 -15.41 13.06 7.52
CA PRO A 89 -14.46 13.79 8.38
C PRO A 89 -13.50 14.70 7.61
N TYR A 90 -13.36 14.48 6.30
CA TYR A 90 -12.43 15.21 5.44
C TYR A 90 -13.11 16.17 4.45
N GLY A 91 -14.45 16.27 4.51
CA GLY A 91 -15.26 17.01 3.55
C GLY A 91 -15.27 16.41 2.14
N PHE A 92 -15.86 17.15 1.20
CA PHE A 92 -15.95 16.73 -0.20
C PHE A 92 -14.94 17.46 -1.07
N SER A 93 -14.24 16.72 -1.93
CA SER A 93 -13.38 17.26 -2.98
C SER A 93 -13.60 16.50 -4.28
N ARG A 94 -13.78 17.23 -5.38
CA ARG A 94 -13.80 16.61 -6.73
C ARG A 94 -12.48 15.92 -7.09
N ALA A 95 -11.40 16.24 -6.38
CA ALA A 95 -10.11 15.56 -6.57
C ALA A 95 -10.16 14.09 -6.12
N ALA A 96 -11.03 13.75 -5.16
CA ALA A 96 -11.11 12.38 -4.62
C ALA A 96 -11.46 11.36 -5.71
N GLN A 97 -12.58 11.56 -6.40
CA GLN A 97 -12.98 10.69 -7.51
C GLN A 97 -11.92 10.63 -8.62
N LYS A 98 -11.34 11.79 -8.98
CA LYS A 98 -10.30 11.86 -10.01
C LYS A 98 -9.04 11.09 -9.62
N TYR A 99 -8.67 11.11 -8.34
CA TYR A 99 -7.51 10.39 -7.83
C TYR A 99 -7.76 8.89 -7.91
N ASP A 100 -8.93 8.44 -7.44
CA ASP A 100 -9.33 7.04 -7.49
C ASP A 100 -9.35 6.53 -8.93
N ASP A 101 -10.01 7.23 -9.85
CA ASP A 101 -10.04 6.87 -11.28
C ASP A 101 -8.63 6.76 -11.87
N PHE A 102 -7.75 7.70 -11.51
CA PHE A 102 -6.35 7.69 -11.94
C PHE A 102 -5.61 6.45 -11.43
N VAL A 103 -5.76 6.11 -10.15
CA VAL A 103 -5.11 4.96 -9.52
C VAL A 103 -5.67 3.64 -10.07
N LEU A 104 -6.99 3.53 -10.17
CA LEU A 104 -7.65 2.35 -10.73
C LEU A 104 -7.24 2.12 -12.19
N GLY A 105 -7.13 3.18 -12.99
CA GLY A 105 -6.56 3.09 -14.32
C GLY A 105 -5.09 2.64 -14.30
N ALA A 106 -4.29 3.11 -13.34
CA ALA A 106 -2.88 2.72 -13.23
C ALA A 106 -2.74 1.22 -12.96
N ILE A 107 -3.65 0.68 -12.14
CA ILE A 107 -3.78 -0.75 -11.89
C ILE A 107 -4.24 -1.46 -13.16
N ARG A 108 -5.31 -1.04 -13.82
CA ARG A 108 -5.82 -1.72 -15.03
C ARG A 108 -4.80 -1.76 -16.17
N ASP A 109 -4.05 -0.69 -16.35
CA ASP A 109 -3.06 -0.53 -17.42
C ASP A 109 -1.70 -1.19 -17.09
N ASN A 110 -1.59 -1.87 -15.96
CA ASN A 110 -0.34 -2.41 -15.41
C ASN A 110 0.80 -1.37 -15.33
N ASN A 111 0.46 -0.10 -15.08
CA ASN A 111 1.38 1.02 -15.09
C ASN A 111 1.28 1.83 -13.80
N LEU A 112 1.52 1.15 -12.66
CA LEU A 112 1.52 1.80 -11.34
C LEU A 112 2.57 2.92 -11.22
N LYS A 113 3.68 2.86 -11.95
CA LYS A 113 4.76 3.86 -11.90
C LYS A 113 4.26 5.29 -12.18
N ARG A 114 3.15 5.43 -12.91
CA ARG A 114 2.56 6.75 -13.23
C ARG A 114 2.10 7.53 -12.00
N ILE A 115 1.83 6.87 -10.86
CA ILE A 115 1.46 7.55 -9.60
C ILE A 115 2.55 8.51 -9.10
N LEU A 116 3.81 8.29 -9.48
CA LEU A 116 4.94 9.17 -9.12
C LEU A 116 4.85 10.56 -9.76
N ARG A 117 3.95 10.75 -10.74
CA ARG A 117 3.76 12.01 -11.47
C ARG A 117 2.63 12.88 -10.89
N LEU A 118 1.92 12.38 -9.88
CA LEU A 118 0.83 13.13 -9.27
C LEU A 118 1.35 14.40 -8.59
N LYS A 119 0.66 15.52 -8.83
CA LYS A 119 1.06 16.82 -8.30
C LYS A 119 0.71 16.90 -6.80
N PRO A 120 1.56 17.52 -5.95
CA PRO A 120 1.31 17.61 -4.50
C PRO A 120 -0.08 18.14 -4.14
N LYS A 121 -0.53 19.24 -4.77
CA LYS A 121 -1.86 19.81 -4.52
C LYS A 121 -3.01 18.85 -4.81
N PHE A 122 -2.88 18.02 -5.85
CA PHE A 122 -3.89 17.03 -6.20
C PHE A 122 -3.98 15.92 -5.17
N ILE A 123 -2.83 15.48 -4.64
CA ILE A 123 -2.74 14.51 -3.55
C ILE A 123 -3.36 15.10 -2.27
N GLU A 124 -3.00 16.33 -1.93
CA GLU A 124 -3.54 17.05 -0.77
C GLU A 124 -5.08 17.18 -0.84
N ASP A 125 -5.62 17.51 -2.01
CA ASP A 125 -7.07 17.66 -2.21
C ASP A 125 -7.83 16.33 -2.17
N ALA A 126 -7.20 15.23 -2.60
CA ALA A 126 -7.80 13.90 -2.60
C ALA A 126 -7.67 13.20 -1.23
N LYS A 127 -6.66 13.57 -0.43
CA LYS A 127 -6.37 13.05 0.90
C LYS A 127 -6.20 11.52 0.96
N PRO A 128 -5.44 10.88 0.06
CA PRO A 128 -5.25 9.44 0.11
C PRO A 128 -4.27 9.03 1.21
N ASP A 129 -4.35 7.77 1.65
CA ASP A 129 -3.23 7.11 2.34
C ASP A 129 -2.46 6.14 1.45
N SER A 130 -3.02 5.74 0.29
CA SER A 130 -2.49 4.67 -0.55
C SER A 130 -1.10 4.91 -1.15
N LEU A 131 -0.75 6.17 -1.39
CA LEU A 131 0.25 6.54 -2.38
C LEU A 131 1.67 6.04 -2.06
N TRP A 132 2.06 6.05 -0.79
CA TRP A 132 3.44 5.75 -0.41
C TRP A 132 3.75 4.25 -0.48
N GLN A 133 2.86 3.41 0.00
CA GLN A 133 2.96 1.95 -0.11
C GLN A 133 2.73 1.47 -1.54
N MET A 134 1.87 2.15 -2.32
CA MET A 134 1.74 1.88 -3.76
C MET A 134 3.01 2.27 -4.53
N ALA A 135 3.75 3.29 -4.11
CA ALA A 135 5.05 3.62 -4.70
C ALA A 135 6.08 2.51 -4.44
N ILE A 136 6.08 1.90 -3.24
CA ILE A 136 6.90 0.70 -2.97
C ILE A 136 6.49 -0.45 -3.89
N LEU A 137 5.19 -0.74 -4.00
CA LEU A 137 4.69 -1.79 -4.91
C LEU A 137 5.09 -1.53 -6.37
N ALA A 138 5.00 -0.28 -6.84
CA ALA A 138 5.43 0.10 -8.18
C ALA A 138 6.94 -0.15 -8.39
N GLY A 139 7.76 0.11 -7.36
CA GLY A 139 9.19 -0.19 -7.39
C GLY A 139 9.50 -1.68 -7.44
N ILE A 140 8.73 -2.49 -6.71
CA ILE A 140 8.82 -3.96 -6.78
C ILE A 140 8.46 -4.42 -8.19
N ASN A 141 7.35 -3.90 -8.76
CA ASN A 141 6.85 -4.26 -10.09
C ASN A 141 7.82 -3.90 -11.23
N GLU A 142 8.66 -2.88 -11.05
CA GLU A 142 9.70 -2.51 -12.03
C GLU A 142 10.81 -3.57 -12.10
N VAL A 143 11.11 -4.24 -10.99
CA VAL A 143 12.18 -5.24 -10.91
C VAL A 143 11.65 -6.64 -11.14
N VAL A 144 10.46 -6.92 -10.63
CA VAL A 144 9.76 -8.19 -10.76
C VAL A 144 8.50 -7.90 -11.56
N PRO A 145 8.48 -8.17 -12.88
CA PRO A 145 7.31 -7.89 -13.68
C PRO A 145 6.11 -8.70 -13.19
N LEU A 146 5.12 -8.01 -12.62
CA LEU A 146 3.84 -8.57 -12.23
C LEU A 146 2.77 -8.05 -13.21
N ARG A 147 1.77 -8.88 -13.46
CA ARG A 147 0.52 -8.49 -14.10
C ARG A 147 -0.49 -8.12 -13.02
N SER A 148 -0.97 -6.90 -13.10
CA SER A 148 -2.04 -6.38 -12.27
C SER A 148 -3.42 -6.85 -12.74
N GLN A 149 -4.33 -6.98 -11.78
CA GLN A 149 -5.75 -7.20 -12.01
C GLN A 149 -6.53 -6.45 -10.93
N LEU A 150 -7.36 -5.49 -11.33
CA LEU A 150 -8.34 -4.89 -10.42
C LEU A 150 -9.46 -5.90 -10.17
N LEU A 151 -9.75 -6.20 -8.91
CA LEU A 151 -10.75 -7.18 -8.49
C LEU A 151 -12.06 -6.49 -8.08
N SER A 152 -11.95 -5.40 -7.31
CA SER A 152 -13.11 -4.62 -6.88
C SER A 152 -12.72 -3.18 -6.55
N TYR A 153 -13.70 -2.29 -6.63
CA TYR A 153 -13.60 -0.92 -6.13
C TYR A 153 -14.96 -0.46 -5.60
N GLN A 154 -14.98 0.14 -4.41
CA GLN A 154 -16.19 0.67 -3.79
C GLN A 154 -15.89 1.94 -2.98
N VAL A 155 -16.89 2.80 -2.83
CA VAL A 155 -16.89 3.97 -1.92
C VAL A 155 -18.12 3.87 -1.02
N PRO A 156 -18.14 2.99 0.00
CA PRO A 156 -19.35 2.79 0.81
C PRO A 156 -19.61 3.93 1.80
N SER A 157 -18.59 4.73 2.12
CA SER A 157 -18.72 5.88 3.02
C SER A 157 -18.01 7.11 2.44
N TYR A 158 -16.87 7.52 3.01
CA TYR A 158 -16.16 8.75 2.63
C TYR A 158 -14.83 8.50 1.92
N TYR A 159 -14.37 7.25 1.85
CA TYR A 159 -13.12 6.86 1.24
C TYR A 159 -13.28 5.73 0.23
N GLY A 160 -12.41 5.71 -0.78
CA GLY A 160 -12.37 4.67 -1.79
C GLY A 160 -11.57 3.45 -1.36
N MET A 161 -12.11 2.26 -1.56
CA MET A 161 -11.45 0.98 -1.31
C MET A 161 -11.25 0.25 -2.63
N ALA A 162 -10.00 -0.11 -2.95
CA ALA A 162 -9.67 -0.90 -4.13
C ALA A 162 -8.99 -2.21 -3.72
N CYS A 163 -9.46 -3.32 -4.27
CA CYS A 163 -8.77 -4.61 -4.16
C CYS A 163 -8.16 -4.98 -5.50
N ALA A 164 -6.86 -5.26 -5.53
CA ALA A 164 -6.14 -5.63 -6.74
C ALA A 164 -5.12 -6.75 -6.47
N GLY A 165 -5.00 -7.67 -7.42
CA GLY A 165 -3.99 -8.71 -7.42
C GLY A 165 -2.84 -8.35 -8.36
N PHE A 166 -1.62 -8.69 -7.96
CA PHE A 166 -0.42 -8.59 -8.80
C PHE A 166 0.27 -9.95 -8.78
N LYS A 167 0.42 -10.58 -9.95
CA LYS A 167 0.98 -11.94 -10.05
C LYS A 167 2.11 -11.95 -11.09
N PRO A 168 3.17 -12.76 -10.91
CA PRO A 168 4.13 -13.01 -11.99
C PRO A 168 3.39 -13.51 -13.24
N ASN A 169 3.92 -13.18 -14.41
CA ASN A 169 3.47 -13.79 -15.66
C ASN A 169 3.70 -15.30 -15.66
#